data_AF-A0A139PDX5-F1
#
_entry.id   AF-A0A139PDX5-F1
#
_cell.length_a   1.000
_cell.length_b   1.000
_cell.length_c   1.000
_cell.angle_alpha   90.00
_cell.angle_beta   90.00
_cell.angle_gamma   90.00
#
_symmetry.space_group_name_H-M   'P 1'
#
loop_
_entity.id
_entity.type
_entity.pdbx_description
1 polymer ?
#
loop_
_entity_poly.entity_id
_entity_poly.type
_entity_poly.pdbx_seq_one_letter_code
_entity_poly.pdbx_strand_id
1 'polypeptide(L)'
;MAKTNWNRTLEEVLKQKTQPKVLVSEKTGNEYTADIVPVLNVVSIGSIEEIDGKFKYSIVDTNNDLEYSIKTPNKVDVKFGTILQFKNVRGGATTNGVGWYAADSVAVVQRNA
;
A
#
# COMPACT_ATOMS: atom_id res chain seq x y z
N MET A 1 -31.59 6.96 -1.31
CA MET A 1 -31.02 6.99 -2.68
C MET A 1 -29.52 7.22 -2.56
N ALA A 2 -28.70 6.42 -3.24
CA ALA A 2 -27.25 6.63 -3.25
C ALA A 2 -26.91 7.85 -4.14
N LYS A 3 -25.96 8.68 -3.69
CA LYS A 3 -25.43 9.78 -4.49
C LYS A 3 -24.41 9.23 -5.49
N THR A 4 -24.33 9.84 -6.67
CA THR A 4 -23.28 9.51 -7.65
C THR A 4 -21.91 9.81 -7.06
N ASN A 5 -20.94 8.92 -7.28
CA ASN A 5 -19.57 9.05 -6.81
C ASN A 5 -18.61 9.02 -8.00
N TRP A 6 -17.78 10.04 -8.13
CA TRP A 6 -16.74 10.13 -9.16
C TRP A 6 -15.35 9.70 -8.66
N ASN A 7 -15.22 9.43 -7.36
CA ASN A 7 -13.97 8.96 -6.77
C ASN A 7 -13.85 7.45 -6.90
N ARG A 8 -12.77 7.00 -7.55
CA ARG A 8 -12.41 5.58 -7.63
C ARG A 8 -12.06 5.06 -6.24
N THR A 9 -12.51 3.86 -5.94
CA THR A 9 -12.19 3.09 -4.74
C THR A 9 -10.76 2.53 -4.81
N LEU A 10 -10.23 2.08 -3.67
CA LEU A 10 -8.93 1.43 -3.62
C LEU A 10 -8.88 0.17 -4.50
N GLU A 11 -9.96 -0.62 -4.51
CA GLU A 11 -10.11 -1.80 -5.35
C GLU A 11 -10.01 -1.46 -6.83
N GLU A 12 -10.70 -0.39 -7.27
CA GLU A 12 -10.66 0.04 -8.67
C GLU A 12 -9.30 0.63 -9.07
N VAL A 13 -8.64 1.36 -8.17
CA VAL A 13 -7.33 1.99 -8.45
C VAL A 13 -6.24 0.94 -8.54
N LEU A 14 -6.16 0.03 -7.56
CA LEU A 14 -5.12 -1.00 -7.51
C LEU A 14 -5.47 -2.24 -8.33
N LYS A 15 -6.73 -2.41 -8.74
CA LYS A 15 -7.26 -3.64 -9.37
C LYS A 15 -7.03 -4.88 -8.48
N GLN A 16 -7.20 -4.70 -7.18
CA GLN A 16 -6.98 -5.72 -6.15
C GLN A 16 -8.20 -5.82 -5.26
N LYS A 17 -8.61 -7.04 -4.87
CA LYS A 17 -9.74 -7.21 -3.96
C LYS A 17 -9.46 -6.52 -2.62
N THR A 18 -10.44 -5.75 -2.15
CA THR A 18 -10.38 -5.14 -0.82
C THR A 18 -11.36 -5.77 0.16
N GLN A 19 -11.12 -5.50 1.43
CA GLN A 19 -12.08 -5.77 2.49
C GLN A 19 -12.04 -4.62 3.52
N PRO A 20 -13.15 -4.31 4.19
CA PRO A 20 -13.16 -3.34 5.25
C PRO A 20 -12.37 -3.86 6.46
N LYS A 21 -11.62 -2.96 7.10
CA LYS A 21 -10.90 -3.23 8.35
C LYS A 21 -10.95 -2.03 9.28
N VAL A 22 -11.16 -2.29 10.58
CA VAL A 22 -10.99 -1.30 11.63
C VAL A 22 -9.51 -1.09 11.89
N LEU A 23 -9.07 0.16 11.83
CA LEU A 23 -7.70 0.62 12.02
C LEU A 23 -7.67 1.70 13.10
N VAL A 24 -6.53 1.86 13.75
CA VAL A 24 -6.31 2.92 14.74
C VAL A 24 -5.46 4.02 14.11
N SER A 25 -5.92 5.27 14.22
CA SER A 25 -5.19 6.43 13.73
C SER A 25 -3.96 6.68 14.60
N GLU A 26 -2.77 6.66 14.00
CA GLU A 26 -1.53 7.00 14.72
C GLU A 26 -1.52 8.46 15.21
N LYS A 27 -2.26 9.35 14.54
CA LYS A 27 -2.31 10.78 14.88
C LYS A 27 -3.25 11.08 16.04
N THR A 28 -4.38 10.39 16.10
CA THR A 28 -5.48 10.73 17.01
C THR A 28 -5.84 9.63 17.99
N GLY A 29 -5.36 8.40 17.78
CA GLY A 29 -5.73 7.22 18.57
C GLY A 29 -7.14 6.69 18.28
N ASN A 30 -7.92 7.35 17.41
CA ASN A 30 -9.28 6.96 17.12
C ASN A 30 -9.35 5.79 16.13
N GLU A 31 -10.32 4.91 16.34
CA GLU A 31 -10.68 3.89 15.38
C GLU A 31 -11.35 4.48 14.14
N TYR A 32 -11.05 3.93 12.99
CA TYR A 32 -11.71 4.22 11.73
C TYR A 32 -11.78 2.96 10.88
N THR A 33 -12.80 2.86 10.03
CA THR A 33 -12.92 1.77 9.06
C THR A 33 -12.39 2.24 7.71
N ALA A 34 -11.53 1.44 7.08
CA ALA A 34 -11.04 1.66 5.73
C ALA A 34 -10.99 0.36 4.95
N ASP A 35 -11.12 0.45 3.62
CA ASP A 35 -10.84 -0.67 2.73
C ASP A 35 -9.34 -0.92 2.65
N ILE A 36 -8.97 -2.20 2.78
CA ILE A 36 -7.58 -2.63 2.72
C ILE A 36 -7.44 -3.79 1.73
N VAL A 37 -6.27 -3.87 1.09
CA VAL A 37 -5.78 -5.10 0.43
C VAL A 37 -5.04 -5.92 1.50
N PRO A 38 -5.57 -7.07 1.95
CA PRO A 38 -5.00 -7.81 3.09
C PRO A 38 -3.55 -8.23 2.88
N VAL A 39 -3.26 -8.70 1.67
CA VAL A 39 -1.94 -9.16 1.26
C VAL A 39 -1.70 -8.69 -0.17
N LEU A 40 -0.61 -7.95 -0.38
CA LEU A 40 -0.22 -7.47 -1.69
C LEU A 40 1.22 -7.91 -1.97
N ASN A 41 1.41 -8.71 -3.02
CA ASN A 41 2.74 -9.10 -3.50
C ASN A 41 3.10 -8.26 -4.73
N VAL A 42 4.21 -7.54 -4.67
CA VAL A 42 4.68 -6.63 -5.73
C VAL A 42 6.21 -6.71 -5.84
N VAL A 43 6.75 -6.20 -6.95
CA VAL A 43 8.20 -6.22 -7.21
C VAL A 43 8.80 -4.86 -6.83
N SER A 44 9.87 -4.86 -6.04
CA SER A 44 10.62 -3.65 -5.73
C SER A 44 11.48 -3.21 -6.92
N ILE A 45 11.53 -1.90 -7.15
CA ILE A 45 12.47 -1.29 -8.11
C ILE A 45 13.87 -1.04 -7.49
N GLY A 46 14.09 -1.42 -6.23
CA GLY A 46 15.38 -1.27 -5.55
C GLY A 46 15.55 0.03 -4.75
N SER A 47 14.54 0.90 -4.74
CA SER A 47 14.59 2.19 -4.04
C SER A 47 13.78 2.16 -2.74
N ILE A 48 14.42 2.62 -1.65
CA ILE A 48 13.78 2.88 -0.36
C ILE A 48 14.11 4.32 0.05
N GLU A 49 13.08 5.09 0.36
CA GLU A 49 13.22 6.43 0.96
C GLU A 49 12.78 6.38 2.43
N GLU A 50 13.53 7.01 3.33
CA GLU A 50 13.08 7.23 4.71
C GLU A 50 12.42 8.60 4.83
N ILE A 51 11.15 8.62 5.26
CA ILE A 51 10.34 9.84 5.38
C ILE A 51 9.51 9.72 6.66
N ASP A 52 9.61 10.73 7.53
CA ASP A 52 8.89 10.79 8.81
C ASP A 52 9.07 9.52 9.69
N GLY A 53 10.29 8.96 9.71
CA GLY A 53 10.61 7.73 10.45
C GLY A 53 9.96 6.46 9.89
N LYS A 54 9.44 6.51 8.65
CA LYS A 54 8.87 5.38 7.92
C LYS A 54 9.63 5.14 6.62
N PHE A 55 9.46 3.95 6.06
CA PHE A 55 10.15 3.50 4.86
C PHE A 55 9.19 3.43 3.68
N LYS A 56 9.48 4.19 2.63
CA LYS A 56 8.70 4.27 1.40
C LYS A 56 9.38 3.43 0.33
N TYR A 57 8.70 2.38 -0.11
CA TYR A 57 9.17 1.44 -1.11
C TYR A 57 8.58 1.78 -2.46
N SER A 58 9.41 2.02 -3.46
CA SER A 58 8.95 2.11 -4.85
C SER A 58 8.82 0.71 -5.45
N ILE A 59 7.65 0.43 -6.03
CA ILE A 59 7.26 -0.91 -6.47
C ILE A 59 6.53 -0.86 -7.81
N VAL A 60 6.52 -2.00 -8.47
CA VAL A 60 5.67 -2.28 -9.62
C VAL A 60 4.76 -3.47 -9.31
N ASP A 61 3.46 -3.32 -9.57
CA ASP A 61 2.50 -4.42 -9.64
C ASP A 61 2.43 -4.92 -11.09
N THR A 62 3.21 -5.95 -11.37
CA THR A 62 3.35 -6.51 -12.72
C THR A 62 2.07 -7.16 -13.24
N ASN A 63 1.13 -7.54 -12.37
CA ASN A 63 -0.11 -8.16 -12.80
C ASN A 63 -1.12 -7.13 -13.32
N ASN A 64 -1.01 -5.90 -12.82
CA ASN A 64 -1.96 -4.82 -13.08
C ASN A 64 -1.39 -3.65 -13.89
N ASP A 65 -0.10 -3.73 -14.22
CA ASP A 65 0.68 -2.72 -14.94
C ASP A 65 0.64 -1.35 -14.23
N LEU A 66 0.99 -1.35 -12.93
CA LEU A 66 0.95 -0.17 -12.08
C LEU A 66 2.30 0.05 -11.41
N GLU A 67 2.72 1.31 -11.32
CA GLU A 67 3.89 1.76 -10.54
C GLU A 67 3.44 2.77 -9.48
N TYR A 68 3.87 2.55 -8.23
CA TYR A 68 3.55 3.42 -7.10
C TYR A 68 4.50 3.15 -5.93
N SER A 69 4.36 3.93 -4.85
CA SER A 69 5.13 3.71 -3.62
C SER A 69 4.24 3.43 -2.42
N ILE A 70 4.68 2.53 -1.55
CA ILE A 70 3.97 2.16 -0.30
C ILE A 70 4.85 2.48 0.91
N LYS A 71 4.29 3.19 1.90
CA LYS A 71 4.97 3.47 3.17
C LYS A 71 4.69 2.39 4.22
N THR A 72 5.72 1.97 4.96
CA THR A 72 5.61 1.04 6.08
C THR A 72 6.44 1.48 7.27
N PRO A 73 6.08 1.06 8.50
CA PRO A 73 6.86 1.39 9.70
C PRO A 73 8.14 0.58 9.81
N ASN A 74 8.17 -0.67 9.32
CA ASN A 74 9.35 -1.52 9.37
C ASN A 74 10.18 -1.43 8.07
N LYS A 75 11.49 -1.60 8.20
CA LYS A 75 12.45 -1.69 7.10
C LYS A 75 12.79 -3.14 6.79
N VAL A 76 12.84 -3.47 5.51
CA VAL A 76 13.54 -4.61 4.93
C VAL A 76 14.47 -4.12 3.82
N ASP A 77 15.62 -4.78 3.67
CA ASP A 77 16.56 -4.48 2.60
C ASP A 77 16.06 -5.05 1.27
N VAL A 78 16.24 -4.27 0.20
CA VAL A 78 15.75 -4.61 -1.14
C VAL A 78 16.78 -4.27 -2.20
N LYS A 79 16.72 -5.04 -3.28
CA LYS A 79 17.34 -4.73 -4.58
C LYS A 79 16.27 -4.79 -5.66
N PHE A 80 16.58 -4.27 -6.85
CA PHE A 80 15.69 -4.42 -8.01
C PHE A 80 15.29 -5.89 -8.19
N GLY A 81 13.99 -6.14 -8.41
CA GLY A 81 13.44 -7.48 -8.59
C GLY A 81 13.09 -8.22 -7.29
N THR A 82 13.32 -7.63 -6.11
CA THR A 82 12.93 -8.24 -4.83
C THR A 82 11.41 -8.30 -4.74
N ILE A 83 10.84 -9.48 -4.50
CA ILE A 83 9.40 -9.64 -4.28
C ILE A 83 9.10 -9.25 -2.83
N LEU A 84 8.22 -8.26 -2.67
CA LEU A 84 7.77 -7.75 -1.38
C LEU A 84 6.33 -8.17 -1.15
N GLN A 85 6.03 -8.57 0.09
CA GLN A 85 4.68 -8.78 0.57
C GLN A 85 4.33 -7.69 1.59
N PHE A 86 3.32 -6.90 1.26
CA PHE A 86 2.74 -5.90 2.15
C PHE A 86 1.47 -6.44 2.82
N LYS A 87 1.23 -6.02 4.06
CA LYS A 87 0.02 -6.39 4.83
C LYS A 87 -0.89 -5.19 5.07
N ASN A 88 -2.18 -5.38 4.81
CA ASN A 88 -3.24 -4.38 4.99
C ASN A 88 -2.92 -3.05 4.29
N VAL A 89 -2.63 -3.14 2.98
CA VAL A 89 -2.36 -1.97 2.16
C VAL A 89 -3.63 -1.14 2.06
N ARG A 90 -3.50 0.15 2.37
CA ARG A 90 -4.57 1.14 2.33
C ARG A 90 -4.08 2.37 1.59
N GLY A 91 -4.99 3.15 1.06
CA GLY A 91 -4.63 4.37 0.36
C GLY A 91 -5.82 5.25 0.06
N GLY A 92 -5.51 6.38 -0.55
CA GLY A 92 -6.51 7.34 -0.99
C GLY A 92 -5.86 8.45 -1.82
N ALA A 93 -6.67 9.35 -2.33
CA ALA A 93 -6.18 10.54 -3.01
C ALA A 93 -5.82 11.62 -1.99
N THR A 94 -4.70 12.30 -2.23
CA THR A 94 -4.42 13.61 -1.62
C THR A 94 -5.29 14.68 -2.28
N THR A 95 -5.34 15.88 -1.70
CA THR A 95 -6.06 17.03 -2.26
C THR A 95 -5.65 17.38 -3.69
N ASN A 96 -4.42 17.04 -4.08
CA ASN A 96 -3.89 17.27 -5.43
C ASN A 96 -4.12 16.09 -6.38
N GLY A 97 -4.91 15.09 -5.99
CA GLY A 97 -5.22 13.91 -6.81
C GLY A 97 -4.13 12.84 -6.85
N VAL A 98 -2.98 13.05 -6.20
CA VAL A 98 -1.91 12.05 -6.10
C VAL A 98 -2.30 10.99 -5.07
N GLY A 99 -2.19 9.71 -5.44
CA GLY A 99 -2.45 8.58 -4.55
C GLY A 99 -1.36 8.44 -3.47
N TRP A 100 -1.77 8.24 -2.23
CA TRP A 100 -0.89 7.80 -1.16
C TRP A 100 -1.24 6.38 -0.75
N TYR A 101 -0.22 5.58 -0.42
CA TYR A 101 -0.39 4.20 0.03
C TYR A 101 0.45 3.93 1.28
N ALA A 102 -0.14 3.20 2.22
CA ALA A 102 0.51 2.75 3.43
C ALA A 102 0.15 1.29 3.71
N ALA A 103 1.01 0.59 4.45
CA ALA A 103 0.74 -0.76 4.92
C ALA A 103 1.23 -0.92 6.36
N ASP A 104 0.73 -1.95 7.04
CA ASP A 104 1.12 -2.22 8.42
C ASP A 104 2.54 -2.79 8.49
N SER A 105 2.92 -3.59 7.50
CA SER A 105 4.26 -4.14 7.43
C SER A 105 4.64 -4.55 6.00
N VAL A 106 5.94 -4.72 5.79
CA VAL A 106 6.53 -5.32 4.59
C VAL A 106 7.45 -6.50 4.96
N ALA A 107 7.47 -7.54 4.12
CA ALA A 107 8.40 -8.65 4.22
C ALA A 107 8.94 -9.04 2.83
N VAL A 108 10.15 -9.59 2.77
CA VAL A 108 10.69 -10.19 1.55
C VAL A 108 10.08 -11.57 1.37
N VAL A 109 9.51 -11.84 0.19
CA VAL A 109 9.04 -13.19 -0.16
C VAL A 109 10.25 -13.99 -0.62
N GLN A 110 10.69 -14.93 0.21
CA GLN A 110 11.68 -15.92 -0.21
C GLN A 110 11.00 -16.91 -1.17
N ARG A 111 11.50 -17.02 -2.40
CA ARG A 111 11.25 -18.23 -3.19
C ARG A 111 12.09 -19.32 -2.55
N ASN A 112 11.45 -20.32 -1.95
CA ASN A 112 12.14 -21.56 -1.64
C ASN A 112 12.65 -22.11 -2.97
N ALA A 113 13.97 -22.21 -3.08
CA ALA A 113 14.66 -22.78 -4.24
C ALA A 113 14.44 -24.29 -4.31
#